data_AF-A0A934NTD5-F1
#
_entry.id   AF-A0A934NTD5-F1
#
_cell.length_a   1.000
_cell.length_b   1.000
_cell.length_c   1.000
_cell.angle_alpha   90.00
_cell.angle_beta   90.00
_cell.angle_gamma   90.00
#
_symmetry.space_group_name_H-M   'P 1'
#
loop_
_entity.id
_entity.type
_entity.pdbx_description
1 polymer ?
#
loop_
_entity_poly.entity_id
_entity_poly.type
_entity_poly.pdbx_seq_one_letter_code
_entity_poly.pdbx_strand_id
1 'polypeptide(L)'
;MFEQPDREQLHREIFWKVQYVFDPEDQTAAFAYTIGLADRGLPELQLAAAPEQDPSDSPWILSSDDCAHQLNRFASMLVDGALAIGEPFSCTYDGGASTVIWTPGDPVPCDDVEAYGADSTAGIIPIRGRLQLPDVVPLADLPAGTIPLWRSEQAAILATVVPNRRGLRGFRAPRADASFECEQEFGPLTPIVEARAHAISQATPIILTDLLLRTLDAESTGVGPRLILGTAHTLAKLVGRHDAAEKAASLALTLVKSFRGPHADEPMWRAIQNTCGMDDVGDMCNGLSGVLVDQLAAILVASTVADQLDDSTRLAAFGPWSSAHTSSSMAPEEAWLAPEHILDTVRMQLDGADWDELDYLIAAWLELRTTPLAARLRGLAVTGQRGCPPASELLAGSFIGVRASFVADVEFYLTEFLCCATALLVERASFNAHDVHAFCDPFWEVLPELEFALNSPIAEQAA
;
A
#
# COMPACT_ATOMS: atom_id res chain seq x y z
N MET A 1 -40.74 15.94 -14.49
CA MET A 1 -40.92 14.47 -14.49
C MET A 1 -40.09 13.97 -15.66
N PHE A 2 -38.88 13.49 -15.39
CA PHE A 2 -37.95 13.02 -16.42
C PHE A 2 -38.41 11.63 -16.87
N GLU A 3 -38.68 11.45 -18.16
CA GLU A 3 -38.90 10.12 -18.74
C GLU A 3 -37.54 9.43 -18.84
N GLN A 4 -37.38 8.33 -18.09
CA GLN A 4 -36.15 7.54 -18.16
C GLN A 4 -36.13 6.72 -19.47
N PRO A 5 -34.97 6.65 -20.15
CA PRO A 5 -34.82 5.85 -21.35
C PRO A 5 -34.99 4.34 -21.07
N ASP A 6 -35.30 3.58 -22.12
CA ASP A 6 -35.58 2.15 -22.05
C ASP A 6 -34.32 1.36 -21.64
N ARG A 7 -34.37 0.76 -20.44
CA ARG A 7 -33.18 0.29 -19.69
C ARG A 7 -32.51 -0.95 -20.28
N GLU A 8 -33.20 -1.70 -21.14
CA GLU A 8 -32.70 -2.96 -21.72
C GLU A 8 -31.62 -2.77 -22.81
N GLN A 9 -31.36 -1.53 -23.26
CA GLN A 9 -30.43 -1.25 -24.38
C GLN A 9 -29.06 -0.66 -23.98
N LEU A 10 -28.80 -0.43 -22.68
CA LEU A 10 -27.52 0.14 -22.23
C LEU A 10 -26.47 -0.97 -22.07
N HIS A 11 -25.49 -1.02 -22.98
CA HIS A 11 -24.33 -1.91 -22.84
C HIS A 11 -23.56 -1.62 -21.54
N ARG A 12 -23.14 -2.68 -20.83
CA ARG A 12 -22.44 -2.65 -19.52
C ARG A 12 -21.04 -2.06 -19.53
N GLU A 13 -20.50 -1.70 -20.69
CA GLU A 13 -19.20 -1.05 -20.79
C GLU A 13 -19.30 0.42 -20.37
N ILE A 14 -18.35 0.89 -19.55
CA ILE A 14 -18.24 2.29 -19.15
C ILE A 14 -18.09 3.14 -20.43
N PHE A 15 -19.13 3.91 -20.75
CA PHE A 15 -19.20 4.74 -21.96
C PHE A 15 -19.10 6.24 -21.66
N TRP A 16 -19.12 6.60 -20.38
CA TRP A 16 -18.88 7.95 -19.89
C TRP A 16 -17.42 8.12 -19.49
N LYS A 17 -17.03 9.37 -19.24
CA LYS A 17 -15.74 9.73 -18.63
C LYS A 17 -16.00 10.39 -17.28
N VAL A 18 -15.00 10.38 -16.41
CA VAL A 18 -15.00 11.19 -15.19
C VAL A 18 -13.92 12.26 -15.33
N GLN A 19 -14.28 13.50 -15.04
CA GLN A 19 -13.36 14.62 -14.94
C GLN A 19 -13.26 15.07 -13.48
N TYR A 20 -12.04 15.17 -12.97
CA TYR A 20 -11.73 15.74 -11.66
C TYR A 20 -11.30 17.19 -11.82
N VAL A 21 -11.84 18.08 -11.00
CA VAL A 21 -11.49 19.50 -10.91
C VAL A 21 -10.80 19.72 -9.58
N PHE A 22 -9.52 20.02 -9.65
CA PHE A 22 -8.68 20.31 -8.50
C PHE A 22 -8.69 21.81 -8.19
N ASP A 23 -8.99 22.15 -6.94
CA ASP A 23 -8.78 23.49 -6.40
C ASP A 23 -7.43 23.53 -5.63
N PRO A 24 -6.44 24.31 -6.12
CA PRO A 24 -5.14 24.40 -5.48
C PRO A 24 -5.12 25.22 -4.18
N GLU A 25 -6.13 26.05 -3.94
CA GLU A 25 -6.23 26.91 -2.77
C GLU A 25 -7.02 26.24 -1.64
N ASP A 26 -8.03 25.44 -1.99
CA ASP A 26 -8.86 24.70 -1.04
C ASP A 26 -9.19 23.30 -1.55
N GLN A 27 -8.48 22.28 -1.03
CA GLN A 27 -8.74 20.89 -1.43
C GLN A 27 -10.16 20.42 -1.09
N THR A 28 -10.86 21.05 -0.16
CA THR A 28 -12.26 20.71 0.17
C THR A 28 -13.25 21.20 -0.88
N ALA A 29 -12.86 22.16 -1.71
CA ALA A 29 -13.63 22.66 -2.84
C ALA A 29 -13.45 21.82 -4.12
N ALA A 30 -12.52 20.85 -4.11
CA ALA A 30 -12.34 19.97 -5.25
C ALA A 30 -13.56 19.05 -5.48
N PHE A 31 -13.80 18.68 -6.73
CA PHE A 31 -14.93 17.83 -7.10
C PHE A 31 -14.67 17.04 -8.37
N ALA A 32 -15.52 16.07 -8.66
CA ALA A 32 -15.54 15.35 -9.92
C ALA A 32 -16.94 15.30 -10.51
N TYR A 33 -17.02 15.11 -11.82
CA TYR A 33 -18.29 14.91 -12.51
C TYR A 33 -18.14 13.99 -13.73
N THR A 34 -19.26 13.43 -14.16
CA THR A 34 -19.35 12.55 -15.33
C THR A 34 -19.61 13.34 -16.61
N ILE A 35 -19.12 12.81 -17.73
CA ILE A 35 -19.33 13.36 -19.08
C ILE A 35 -19.70 12.21 -20.02
N GLY A 36 -20.88 12.27 -20.62
CA GLY A 36 -21.37 11.34 -21.63
C GLY A 36 -22.55 10.46 -21.18
N LEU A 37 -23.05 10.60 -19.95
CA LEU A 37 -24.32 9.97 -19.55
C LEU A 37 -25.50 10.61 -20.30
N ALA A 38 -25.42 11.91 -20.54
CA ALA A 38 -26.42 12.67 -21.28
C ALA A 38 -26.63 12.17 -22.71
N ASP A 39 -25.58 11.65 -23.36
CA ASP A 39 -25.65 11.07 -24.71
C ASP A 39 -26.59 9.87 -24.79
N ARG A 40 -26.92 9.26 -23.64
CA ARG A 40 -27.88 8.17 -23.51
C ARG A 40 -29.15 8.54 -22.74
N GLY A 41 -29.42 9.84 -22.61
CA GLY A 41 -30.63 10.36 -21.97
C GLY A 41 -30.65 10.25 -20.45
N LEU A 42 -29.49 10.06 -19.81
CA LEU A 42 -29.35 10.07 -18.36
C LEU A 42 -28.74 11.39 -17.89
N PRO A 43 -29.09 11.91 -16.71
CA PRO A 43 -28.41 13.07 -16.14
C PRO A 43 -26.95 12.72 -15.82
N GLU A 44 -26.07 13.72 -15.89
CA GLU A 44 -24.71 13.58 -15.36
C GLU A 44 -24.75 13.55 -13.82
N LEU A 45 -23.69 13.06 -13.21
CA LEU A 45 -23.45 13.02 -11.78
C LEU A 45 -22.28 13.94 -11.42
N GLN A 46 -22.40 14.66 -10.30
CA GLN A 46 -21.32 15.44 -9.69
C GLN A 46 -21.12 14.97 -8.24
N LEU A 47 -19.86 14.91 -7.80
CA LEU A 47 -19.46 14.47 -6.47
C LEU A 47 -18.40 15.45 -5.93
N ALA A 48 -18.70 16.12 -4.82
CA ALA A 48 -17.69 16.88 -4.08
C ALA A 48 -16.68 15.93 -3.43
N ALA A 49 -15.40 16.30 -3.43
CA ALA A 49 -14.35 15.48 -2.83
C ALA A 49 -14.49 15.42 -1.29
N ALA A 50 -14.94 16.50 -0.66
CA ALA A 50 -15.27 16.55 0.76
C ALA A 50 -16.78 16.43 1.01
N PRO A 51 -17.22 15.68 2.06
CA PRO A 51 -18.59 15.71 2.55
C PRO A 51 -18.98 17.12 2.99
N GLU A 52 -20.20 17.57 2.67
CA GLU A 52 -20.71 18.89 3.08
C GLU A 52 -20.83 19.01 4.61
N GLN A 53 -21.05 17.87 5.27
CA GLN A 53 -21.19 17.77 6.73
C GLN A 53 -20.09 16.86 7.26
N ASP A 54 -18.94 17.47 7.53
CA ASP A 54 -17.80 16.85 8.19
C ASP A 54 -17.55 17.49 9.57
N PRO A 55 -17.79 16.76 10.67
CA PRO A 55 -17.58 17.27 12.02
C PRO A 55 -16.11 17.16 12.50
N SER A 56 -15.19 16.68 11.67
CA SER A 56 -13.80 16.45 12.06
C SER A 56 -12.94 17.72 12.00
N ASP A 57 -11.87 17.75 12.82
CA ASP A 57 -10.89 18.86 12.85
C ASP A 57 -9.97 18.88 11.61
N SER A 58 -9.98 17.81 10.82
CA SER A 58 -9.18 17.66 9.60
C SER A 58 -10.06 17.06 8.52
N PRO A 59 -10.40 17.82 7.46
CA PRO A 59 -11.40 17.40 6.49
C PRO A 59 -11.09 16.02 5.92
N TRP A 60 -12.09 15.14 5.93
CA TRP A 60 -12.09 13.89 5.19
C TRP A 60 -12.33 14.21 3.71
N ILE A 61 -11.37 13.86 2.85
CA ILE A 61 -11.38 14.22 1.43
C ILE A 61 -11.09 12.96 0.61
N LEU A 62 -11.92 12.70 -0.39
CA LEU A 62 -11.67 11.69 -1.41
C LEU A 62 -10.53 12.12 -2.34
N SER A 63 -9.61 11.21 -2.65
CA SER A 63 -8.61 11.46 -3.70
C SER A 63 -9.27 11.60 -5.08
N SER A 64 -8.52 12.04 -6.09
CA SER A 64 -9.01 12.07 -7.47
C SER A 64 -9.45 10.69 -7.97
N ASP A 65 -8.69 9.66 -7.59
CA ASP A 65 -8.94 8.28 -7.99
C ASP A 65 -10.16 7.73 -7.24
N ASP A 66 -10.32 8.04 -5.96
CA ASP A 66 -11.50 7.65 -5.20
C ASP A 66 -12.75 8.34 -5.72
N CYS A 67 -12.67 9.65 -6.05
CA CYS A 67 -13.77 10.37 -6.69
C CYS A 67 -14.18 9.72 -8.01
N ALA A 68 -13.19 9.34 -8.84
CA ALA A 68 -13.44 8.67 -10.10
C ALA A 68 -14.07 7.28 -9.90
N HIS A 69 -13.57 6.50 -8.94
CA HIS A 69 -14.11 5.18 -8.63
C HIS A 69 -15.55 5.27 -8.10
N GLN A 70 -15.82 6.19 -7.17
CA GLN A 70 -17.16 6.38 -6.63
C GLN A 70 -18.14 6.89 -7.70
N LEU A 71 -17.75 7.84 -8.54
CA LEU A 71 -18.60 8.30 -9.64
C LEU A 71 -18.88 7.20 -10.66
N ASN A 72 -17.90 6.38 -11.03
CA ASN A 72 -18.13 5.23 -11.90
C ASN A 72 -19.12 4.24 -11.30
N ARG A 73 -19.00 3.98 -9.99
CA ARG A 73 -19.94 3.13 -9.25
C ARG A 73 -21.34 3.74 -9.22
N PHE A 74 -21.47 5.03 -8.90
CA PHE A 74 -22.77 5.72 -8.83
C PHE A 74 -23.42 5.85 -10.21
N ALA A 75 -22.64 6.09 -11.26
CA ALA A 75 -23.11 6.11 -12.64
C ALA A 75 -23.63 4.74 -13.07
N SER A 76 -22.93 3.66 -12.70
CA SER A 76 -23.41 2.30 -12.93
C SER A 76 -24.72 2.03 -12.18
N MET A 77 -24.80 2.44 -10.91
CA MET A 77 -26.05 2.35 -10.13
C MET A 77 -27.19 3.17 -10.77
N LEU A 78 -26.90 4.33 -11.36
CA LEU A 78 -27.89 5.15 -12.08
C LEU A 78 -28.38 4.45 -13.35
N VAL A 79 -27.45 3.91 -14.15
CA VAL A 79 -27.74 3.14 -15.37
C VAL A 79 -28.61 1.91 -15.06
N ASP A 80 -28.31 1.20 -13.98
CA ASP A 80 -29.06 0.04 -13.51
C ASP A 80 -30.41 0.42 -12.85
N GLY A 81 -30.63 1.72 -12.61
CA GLY A 81 -31.80 2.23 -11.90
C GLY A 81 -31.84 1.89 -10.41
N ALA A 82 -30.68 1.55 -9.83
CA ALA A 82 -30.47 1.30 -8.41
C ALA A 82 -30.16 2.59 -7.62
N LEU A 83 -29.77 3.68 -8.29
CA LEU A 83 -29.58 5.00 -7.67
C LEU A 83 -30.88 5.80 -7.73
N ALA A 84 -31.59 5.92 -6.60
CA ALA A 84 -32.80 6.72 -6.48
C ALA A 84 -32.50 8.17 -6.05
N ILE A 85 -33.11 9.14 -6.73
CA ILE A 85 -32.98 10.56 -6.39
C ILE A 85 -33.60 10.82 -5.01
N GLY A 86 -32.86 11.52 -4.16
CA GLY A 86 -33.26 11.89 -2.80
C GLY A 86 -33.16 10.77 -1.76
N GLU A 87 -32.88 9.53 -2.18
CA GLU A 87 -32.77 8.40 -1.26
C GLU A 87 -31.30 8.24 -0.78
N PRO A 88 -31.04 8.38 0.53
CA PRO A 88 -29.70 8.26 1.05
C PRO A 88 -29.24 6.80 1.07
N PHE A 89 -27.97 6.56 0.79
CA PHE A 89 -27.33 5.26 0.95
C PHE A 89 -25.97 5.42 1.62
N SER A 90 -25.52 4.38 2.35
CA SER A 90 -24.25 4.42 3.07
C SER A 90 -23.15 3.70 2.30
N CYS A 91 -21.94 4.24 2.42
CA CYS A 91 -20.71 3.60 2.00
C CYS A 91 -19.69 3.68 3.14
N THR A 92 -19.04 2.56 3.41
CA THR A 92 -17.94 2.47 4.38
C THR A 92 -16.61 2.62 3.66
N TYR A 93 -15.73 3.44 4.23
CA TYR A 93 -14.39 3.72 3.78
C TYR A 93 -13.39 3.36 4.88
N ASP A 94 -12.10 3.40 4.55
CA ASP A 94 -11.00 3.28 5.51
C ASP A 94 -11.09 2.01 6.39
N GLY A 95 -11.48 0.87 5.78
CA GLY A 95 -11.63 -0.39 6.51
C GLY A 95 -12.84 -0.45 7.46
N GLY A 96 -13.87 0.37 7.22
CA GLY A 96 -15.13 0.32 7.98
C GLY A 96 -15.30 1.42 9.02
N ALA A 97 -14.38 2.38 9.03
CA ALA A 97 -14.23 3.29 10.14
C ALA A 97 -14.53 4.75 9.80
N SER A 98 -14.73 5.05 8.52
CA SER A 98 -15.47 6.22 8.05
C SER A 98 -16.72 5.72 7.34
N THR A 99 -17.90 6.22 7.71
CA THR A 99 -19.12 5.95 6.94
C THR A 99 -19.61 7.25 6.33
N VAL A 100 -19.72 7.31 5.00
CA VAL A 100 -20.35 8.45 4.34
C VAL A 100 -21.76 8.06 3.91
N ILE A 101 -22.72 8.90 4.28
CA ILE A 101 -24.10 8.82 3.83
C ILE A 101 -24.22 9.73 2.61
N TRP A 102 -24.34 9.12 1.44
CA TRP A 102 -24.50 9.80 0.16
C TRP A 102 -25.97 10.03 -0.13
N THR A 103 -26.31 11.23 -0.57
CA THR A 103 -27.69 11.60 -0.95
C THR A 103 -27.66 12.22 -2.35
N PRO A 104 -28.16 11.51 -3.38
CA PRO A 104 -28.34 12.08 -4.71
C PRO A 104 -29.38 13.21 -4.67
N GLY A 105 -29.01 14.41 -5.10
CA GLY A 105 -29.90 15.56 -5.17
C GLY A 105 -30.81 15.56 -6.39
N ASP A 106 -31.65 16.59 -6.50
CA ASP A 106 -32.40 16.85 -7.73
C ASP A 106 -31.45 17.31 -8.86
N PRO A 107 -31.74 17.00 -10.14
CA PRO A 107 -30.95 17.48 -11.26
C PRO A 107 -30.95 19.02 -11.33
N VAL A 108 -29.75 19.61 -11.44
CA VAL A 108 -29.49 21.04 -11.58
C VAL A 108 -28.75 21.36 -12.88
N PRO A 109 -28.81 22.61 -13.39
CA PRO A 109 -27.99 23.05 -14.52
C PRO A 109 -26.47 22.90 -14.28
N CYS A 110 -25.70 22.75 -15.36
CA CYS A 110 -24.24 22.61 -15.30
C CYS A 110 -23.52 23.77 -14.60
N ASP A 111 -24.02 24.99 -14.79
CA ASP A 111 -23.42 26.21 -14.25
C ASP A 111 -23.54 26.29 -12.72
N ASP A 112 -24.55 25.63 -12.13
CA ASP A 112 -24.79 25.66 -10.68
C ASP A 112 -23.80 24.79 -9.90
N VAL A 113 -23.09 23.88 -10.60
CA VAL A 113 -22.12 22.93 -10.00
C VAL A 113 -20.77 22.93 -10.74
N GLU A 114 -20.53 23.97 -11.54
CA GLU A 114 -19.25 24.21 -12.25
C GLU A 114 -18.78 23.05 -13.16
N ALA A 115 -19.70 22.21 -13.61
CA ALA A 115 -19.42 21.05 -14.45
C ALA A 115 -19.40 21.44 -15.94
N TYR A 116 -18.55 22.40 -16.31
CA TYR A 116 -18.53 23.02 -17.64
C TYR A 116 -18.14 22.08 -18.79
N GLY A 117 -17.59 20.90 -18.49
CA GLY A 117 -17.29 19.86 -19.48
C GLY A 117 -18.50 18.99 -19.86
N ALA A 118 -19.59 19.05 -19.09
CA ALA A 118 -20.84 18.36 -19.41
C ALA A 118 -21.61 19.09 -20.52
N ASP A 119 -22.53 18.39 -21.19
CA ASP A 119 -23.47 19.02 -22.13
C ASP A 119 -24.29 20.11 -21.40
N SER A 120 -24.33 21.32 -21.95
CA SER A 120 -24.99 22.48 -21.32
C SER A 120 -26.51 22.34 -21.20
N THR A 121 -27.10 21.35 -21.86
CA THR A 121 -28.51 20.98 -21.77
C THR A 121 -28.76 19.80 -20.83
N ALA A 122 -27.72 19.12 -20.36
CA ALA A 122 -27.84 18.02 -19.41
C ALA A 122 -28.18 18.53 -18.00
N GLY A 123 -29.09 17.84 -17.34
CA GLY A 123 -29.26 17.96 -15.90
C GLY A 123 -28.13 17.21 -15.19
N ILE A 124 -27.64 17.76 -14.08
CA ILE A 124 -26.58 17.17 -13.26
C ILE A 124 -27.13 16.88 -11.88
N ILE A 125 -27.02 15.64 -11.42
CA ILE A 125 -27.37 15.25 -10.05
C ILE A 125 -26.17 15.49 -9.15
N PRO A 126 -26.22 16.44 -8.20
CA PRO A 126 -25.19 16.59 -7.20
C PRO A 126 -25.34 15.50 -6.13
N ILE A 127 -24.27 14.77 -5.85
CA ILE A 127 -24.24 13.71 -4.83
C ILE A 127 -23.61 14.29 -3.58
N ARG A 128 -24.44 14.52 -2.56
CA ARG A 128 -24.02 15.15 -1.30
C ARG A 128 -23.60 14.10 -0.29
N GLY A 129 -22.44 14.31 0.33
CA GLY A 129 -21.92 13.44 1.39
C GLY A 129 -22.16 14.03 2.77
N ARG A 130 -22.54 13.17 3.72
CA ARG A 130 -22.44 13.45 5.16
C ARG A 130 -21.54 12.41 5.81
N LEU A 131 -20.48 12.86 6.47
CA LEU A 131 -19.61 11.96 7.23
C LEU A 131 -20.28 11.59 8.55
N GLN A 132 -20.41 10.29 8.79
CA GLN A 132 -20.77 9.72 10.08
C GLN A 132 -19.49 9.19 10.73
N LEU A 133 -19.03 9.91 11.76
CA LEU A 133 -17.91 9.44 12.58
C LEU A 133 -18.34 8.21 13.38
N PRO A 134 -17.42 7.25 13.59
CA PRO A 134 -17.67 6.15 14.50
C PRO A 134 -17.78 6.65 15.94
N ASP A 135 -18.53 5.93 16.76
CA ASP A 135 -18.58 6.21 18.20
C ASP A 135 -17.18 6.06 18.79
N VAL A 136 -16.71 7.08 19.51
CA VAL A 136 -15.43 7.02 20.22
C VAL A 136 -15.57 6.01 21.36
N VAL A 137 -14.87 4.88 21.24
CA VAL A 137 -14.84 3.83 22.26
C VAL A 137 -13.80 4.20 23.32
N PRO A 138 -14.07 3.99 24.63
CA PRO A 138 -13.05 4.19 25.65
C PRO A 138 -11.87 3.24 25.44
N LEU A 139 -10.68 3.72 25.81
CA LEU A 139 -9.45 2.93 25.83
C LEU A 139 -9.65 1.67 26.68
N ALA A 140 -9.30 0.51 26.11
CA ALA A 140 -9.50 -0.80 26.73
C ALA A 140 -8.21 -1.62 26.79
N ASP A 141 -8.11 -2.49 27.80
CA ASP A 141 -7.05 -3.49 27.89
C ASP A 141 -7.13 -4.52 26.77
N LEU A 142 -5.99 -5.14 26.46
CA LEU A 142 -5.95 -6.29 25.57
C LEU A 142 -6.73 -7.48 26.17
N PRO A 143 -7.36 -8.32 25.34
CA PRO A 143 -7.95 -9.57 25.82
C PRO A 143 -6.89 -10.41 26.54
N ALA A 144 -7.18 -10.87 27.77
CA ALA A 144 -6.19 -11.52 28.64
C ALA A 144 -5.44 -12.71 28.00
N GLY A 145 -6.07 -13.42 27.06
CA GLY A 145 -5.46 -14.55 26.34
C GLY A 145 -4.41 -14.16 25.29
N THR A 146 -4.30 -12.88 24.92
CA THR A 146 -3.42 -12.42 23.83
C THR A 146 -2.05 -11.94 24.30
N ILE A 147 -1.87 -11.64 25.59
CA ILE A 147 -0.59 -11.15 26.13
C ILE A 147 0.59 -12.10 25.83
N PRO A 148 0.47 -13.45 25.95
CA PRO A 148 1.57 -14.35 25.60
C PRO A 148 1.98 -14.25 24.12
N LEU A 149 1.03 -14.06 23.22
CA LEU A 149 1.30 -13.86 21.78
C LEU A 149 2.13 -12.59 21.57
N TRP A 150 1.70 -11.47 22.15
CA TRP A 150 2.43 -10.20 22.02
C TRP A 150 3.80 -10.21 22.68
N ARG A 151 3.99 -10.96 23.77
CA ARG A 151 5.33 -11.19 24.33
C ARG A 151 6.24 -11.98 23.38
N SER A 152 5.69 -12.97 22.67
CA SER A 152 6.43 -13.70 21.64
C SER A 152 6.81 -12.80 20.48
N GLU A 153 5.88 -11.97 20.00
CA GLU A 153 6.13 -10.97 18.95
C GLU A 153 7.22 -9.98 19.37
N GLN A 154 7.13 -9.43 20.60
CA GLN A 154 8.15 -8.54 21.16
C GLN A 154 9.53 -9.21 21.16
N ALA A 155 9.60 -10.47 21.59
CA ALA A 155 10.85 -11.22 21.62
C ALA A 155 11.41 -11.46 20.22
N ALA A 156 10.57 -11.77 19.23
CA ALA A 156 10.97 -11.94 17.84
C ALA A 156 11.56 -10.63 17.26
N ILE A 157 10.91 -9.49 17.49
CA ILE A 157 11.43 -8.18 17.06
C ILE A 157 12.80 -7.90 17.68
N LEU A 158 12.95 -8.14 18.98
CA LEU A 158 14.21 -7.90 19.68
C LEU A 158 15.31 -8.89 19.27
N ALA A 159 14.97 -10.08 18.77
CA ALA A 159 15.95 -11.05 18.27
C ALA A 159 16.61 -10.59 16.96
N THR A 160 15.99 -9.70 16.20
CA THR A 160 16.59 -9.12 14.97
C THR A 160 17.63 -8.04 15.26
N VAL A 161 17.68 -7.55 16.50
CA VAL A 161 18.55 -6.45 16.91
C VAL A 161 19.96 -6.95 17.21
N VAL A 162 20.98 -6.27 16.66
CA VAL A 162 22.39 -6.67 16.82
C VAL A 162 22.84 -6.45 18.27
N PRO A 163 23.30 -7.50 18.99
CA PRO A 163 23.79 -7.35 20.35
C PRO A 163 24.95 -6.34 20.42
N ASN A 164 24.86 -5.37 21.34
CA ASN A 164 25.85 -4.32 21.60
C ASN A 164 25.96 -3.19 20.55
N ARG A 165 25.19 -3.21 19.47
CA ARG A 165 25.09 -2.02 18.63
C ARG A 165 24.36 -0.92 19.43
N ARG A 166 24.99 0.25 19.53
CA ARG A 166 24.36 1.41 20.18
C ARG A 166 23.36 2.01 19.21
N GLY A 167 22.08 1.96 19.56
CA GLY A 167 21.05 2.73 18.88
C GLY A 167 21.13 4.22 19.17
N LEU A 168 20.22 4.98 18.59
CA LEU A 168 20.07 6.41 18.85
C LEU A 168 19.79 6.69 20.34
N ARG A 169 20.28 7.83 20.82
CA ARG A 169 20.08 8.26 22.21
C ARG A 169 18.57 8.48 22.47
N GLY A 170 18.05 7.83 23.51
CA GLY A 170 16.64 7.92 23.89
C GLY A 170 15.82 6.69 23.52
N PHE A 171 16.31 5.85 22.61
CA PHE A 171 15.59 4.67 22.12
C PHE A 171 16.16 3.40 22.77
N ARG A 172 15.55 2.96 23.86
CA ARG A 172 16.01 1.79 24.63
C ARG A 172 15.14 0.57 24.31
N ALA A 173 15.75 -0.61 24.39
CA ALA A 173 14.99 -1.85 24.32
C ALA A 173 13.98 -1.89 25.48
N PRO A 174 12.72 -2.24 25.22
CA PRO A 174 11.75 -2.51 26.27
C PRO A 174 12.23 -3.69 27.12
N ARG A 175 11.77 -3.74 28.38
CA ARG A 175 12.10 -4.87 29.27
C ARG A 175 11.31 -6.11 28.87
N ALA A 176 11.87 -7.29 29.15
CA ALA A 176 11.19 -8.56 28.91
C ALA A 176 9.92 -8.74 29.76
N ASP A 177 9.86 -8.06 30.92
CA ASP A 177 8.70 -8.01 31.81
C ASP A 177 7.82 -6.78 31.59
N ALA A 178 7.92 -6.10 30.44
CA ALA A 178 7.09 -4.94 30.13
C ALA A 178 5.59 -5.23 30.32
N SER A 179 4.88 -4.22 30.84
CA SER A 179 3.43 -4.26 31.05
C SER A 179 2.70 -4.14 29.71
N PHE A 180 1.48 -4.65 29.63
CA PHE A 180 0.56 -4.47 28.49
C PHE A 180 -0.75 -3.76 28.92
N GLU A 181 -0.70 -3.03 30.04
CA GLU A 181 -1.82 -2.19 30.52
C GLU A 181 -2.16 -1.10 29.52
N CYS A 182 -3.47 -0.80 29.39
CA CYS A 182 -3.96 0.15 28.41
C CYS A 182 -3.48 1.59 28.60
N GLU A 183 -3.22 2.04 29.83
CA GLU A 183 -2.87 3.45 30.15
C GLU A 183 -1.44 3.87 29.75
N GLN A 184 -0.67 2.98 29.13
CA GLN A 184 0.69 3.29 28.69
C GLN A 184 0.74 4.32 27.55
N GLU A 185 1.94 4.85 27.29
CA GLU A 185 2.16 5.96 26.36
C GLU A 185 1.56 5.72 24.98
N PHE A 186 1.76 4.52 24.42
CA PHE A 186 1.23 4.09 23.13
C PHE A 186 0.12 3.02 23.28
N GLY A 187 -0.62 3.06 24.38
CA GLY A 187 -1.68 2.09 24.68
C GLY A 187 -1.14 0.72 25.11
N PRO A 188 -1.97 -0.34 25.11
CA PRO A 188 -1.57 -1.63 25.65
C PRO A 188 -0.48 -2.34 24.81
N LEU A 189 -0.27 -1.94 23.55
CA LEU A 189 0.80 -2.43 22.68
C LEU A 189 2.10 -1.59 22.74
N THR A 190 2.24 -0.72 23.75
CA THR A 190 3.48 0.04 24.02
C THR A 190 4.76 -0.80 23.90
N PRO A 191 4.85 -2.03 24.47
CA PRO A 191 6.06 -2.84 24.34
C PRO A 191 6.44 -3.19 22.89
N ILE A 192 5.46 -3.32 21.99
CA ILE A 192 5.68 -3.60 20.56
C ILE A 192 6.19 -2.35 19.85
N VAL A 193 5.57 -1.20 20.11
CA VAL A 193 5.99 0.10 19.54
C VAL A 193 7.42 0.42 19.97
N GLU A 194 7.74 0.26 21.26
CA GLU A 194 9.09 0.49 21.79
C GLU A 194 10.11 -0.50 21.21
N ALA A 195 9.77 -1.78 21.06
CA ALA A 195 10.66 -2.78 20.45
C ALA A 195 11.00 -2.41 19.01
N ARG A 196 10.01 -1.98 18.21
CA ARG A 196 10.23 -1.54 16.81
C ARG A 196 11.01 -0.25 16.73
N ALA A 197 10.65 0.76 17.52
CA ALA A 197 11.39 2.01 17.57
C ALA A 197 12.86 1.76 17.97
N HIS A 198 13.11 0.83 18.90
CA HIS A 198 14.46 0.42 19.25
C HIS A 198 15.18 -0.28 18.09
N ALA A 199 14.55 -1.23 17.41
CA ALA A 199 15.13 -1.91 16.25
C ALA A 199 15.47 -0.91 15.13
N ILE A 200 14.54 0.00 14.80
CA ILE A 200 14.72 1.10 13.85
C ILE A 200 15.90 1.98 14.27
N SER A 201 16.01 2.34 15.55
CA SER A 201 17.11 3.17 16.05
C SER A 201 18.50 2.53 15.88
N GLN A 202 18.57 1.22 15.61
CA GLN A 202 19.80 0.47 15.36
C GLN A 202 20.03 0.15 13.87
N ALA A 203 19.14 0.60 12.98
CA ALA A 203 19.27 0.38 11.56
C ALA A 203 20.58 1.01 11.02
N THR A 204 21.19 0.33 10.05
CA THR A 204 22.36 0.87 9.33
C THR A 204 21.89 1.80 8.21
N PRO A 205 22.78 2.64 7.63
CA PRO A 205 22.44 3.40 6.43
C PRO A 205 21.93 2.53 5.28
N ILE A 206 22.46 1.31 5.14
CA ILE A 206 22.02 0.35 4.10
C ILE A 206 20.57 -0.06 4.33
N ILE A 207 20.23 -0.49 5.56
CA ILE A 207 18.85 -0.88 5.92
C ILE A 207 17.87 0.29 5.71
N LEU A 208 18.24 1.50 6.11
CA LEU A 208 17.38 2.68 5.92
C LEU A 208 17.23 3.06 4.44
N THR A 209 18.28 2.85 3.64
CA THR A 209 18.22 3.04 2.18
C THR A 209 17.31 2.00 1.54
N ASP A 210 17.47 0.72 1.90
CA ASP A 210 16.62 -0.36 1.39
C ASP A 210 15.15 -0.12 1.79
N LEU A 211 14.90 0.30 3.03
CA LEU A 211 13.56 0.70 3.49
C LEU A 211 12.96 1.79 2.60
N LEU A 212 13.73 2.85 2.30
CA LEU A 212 13.29 3.92 1.42
C LEU A 212 12.96 3.39 0.01
N LEU A 213 13.83 2.56 -0.57
CA LEU A 213 13.60 1.98 -1.89
C LEU A 213 12.35 1.09 -1.91
N ARG A 214 12.16 0.23 -0.89
CA ARG A 214 10.94 -0.60 -0.77
C ARG A 214 9.69 0.23 -0.56
N THR A 215 9.79 1.35 0.13
CA THR A 215 8.67 2.29 0.32
C THR A 215 8.29 2.93 -1.01
N LEU A 216 9.26 3.38 -1.80
CA LEU A 216 9.02 3.96 -3.12
C LEU A 216 8.45 2.94 -4.11
N ASP A 217 8.95 1.70 -4.08
CA ASP A 217 8.36 0.59 -4.84
C ASP A 217 6.89 0.37 -4.42
N ALA A 218 6.57 0.35 -3.11
CA ALA A 218 5.21 0.20 -2.60
C ALA A 218 4.25 1.36 -2.96
N GLU A 219 4.74 2.61 -2.97
CA GLU A 219 3.95 3.76 -3.43
C GLU A 219 3.47 3.58 -4.89
N SER A 220 4.28 2.92 -5.73
CA SER A 220 3.90 2.67 -7.14
C SER A 220 2.75 1.66 -7.31
N THR A 221 2.34 0.97 -6.25
CA THR A 221 1.22 0.02 -6.26
C THR A 221 -0.08 0.62 -5.73
N GLY A 222 -0.05 1.87 -5.24
CA GLY A 222 -1.16 2.49 -4.54
C GLY A 222 -1.33 2.01 -3.09
N VAL A 223 -0.45 1.13 -2.58
CA VAL A 223 -0.44 0.66 -1.18
C VAL A 223 0.70 1.32 -0.42
N GLY A 224 0.81 2.64 -0.56
CA GLY A 224 1.85 3.45 0.08
C GLY A 224 1.67 3.59 1.59
N PRO A 225 2.72 4.03 2.31
CA PRO A 225 2.68 4.32 3.75
C PRO A 225 1.52 5.21 4.17
N ARG A 226 1.07 6.16 3.33
CA ARG A 226 -0.03 7.06 3.67
C ARG A 226 -1.37 6.35 3.81
N LEU A 227 -1.66 5.40 2.91
CA LEU A 227 -2.88 4.59 2.98
C LEU A 227 -2.88 3.75 4.27
N ILE A 228 -1.73 3.14 4.58
CA ILE A 228 -1.56 2.33 5.80
C ILE A 228 -1.68 3.19 7.05
N LEU A 229 -1.03 4.36 7.06
CA LEU A 229 -1.11 5.30 8.17
C LEU A 229 -2.55 5.75 8.42
N GLY A 230 -3.27 6.13 7.35
CA GLY A 230 -4.69 6.48 7.42
C GLY A 230 -5.53 5.34 8.00
N THR A 231 -5.37 4.12 7.46
CA THR A 231 -6.07 2.92 7.95
C THR A 231 -5.77 2.64 9.42
N ALA A 232 -4.51 2.73 9.84
CA ALA A 232 -4.11 2.45 11.21
C ALA A 232 -4.59 3.51 12.21
N HIS A 233 -4.54 4.81 11.89
CA HIS A 233 -5.13 5.87 12.72
C HIS A 233 -6.63 5.66 12.90
N THR A 234 -7.26 5.25 11.82
CA THR A 234 -8.69 5.01 11.75
C THR A 234 -9.09 3.80 12.62
N LEU A 235 -8.38 2.67 12.54
CA LEU A 235 -8.53 1.56 13.47
C LEU A 235 -8.24 1.98 14.91
N ALA A 236 -7.24 2.84 15.14
CA ALA A 236 -6.90 3.32 16.48
C ALA A 236 -8.06 4.10 17.10
N LYS A 237 -8.79 4.91 16.32
CA LYS A 237 -10.01 5.59 16.79
C LYS A 237 -11.09 4.60 17.21
N LEU A 238 -11.32 3.53 16.43
CA LEU A 238 -12.33 2.51 16.73
C LEU A 238 -12.09 1.76 18.06
N VAL A 239 -10.83 1.66 18.50
CA VAL A 239 -10.47 0.96 19.75
C VAL A 239 -9.98 1.90 20.87
N GLY A 240 -10.22 3.20 20.75
CA GLY A 240 -9.89 4.18 21.78
C GLY A 240 -8.38 4.47 21.95
N ARG A 241 -7.57 4.17 20.93
CA ARG A 241 -6.10 4.32 20.91
C ARG A 241 -5.61 5.50 20.05
N HIS A 242 -6.48 6.47 19.76
CA HIS A 242 -6.14 7.62 18.91
C HIS A 242 -4.91 8.40 19.43
N ASP A 243 -4.88 8.76 20.72
CA ASP A 243 -3.74 9.48 21.32
C ASP A 243 -2.43 8.67 21.25
N ALA A 244 -2.53 7.35 21.36
CA ALA A 244 -1.38 6.45 21.24
C ALA A 244 -0.83 6.46 19.81
N ALA A 245 -1.71 6.45 18.79
CA ALA A 245 -1.32 6.58 17.39
C ALA A 245 -0.64 7.92 17.10
N GLU A 246 -1.19 9.05 17.58
CA GLU A 246 -0.57 10.38 17.40
C GLU A 246 0.84 10.48 18.02
N LYS A 247 1.01 9.89 19.21
CA LYS A 247 2.34 9.81 19.86
C LYS A 247 3.29 8.92 19.07
N ALA A 248 2.82 7.79 18.52
CA ALA A 248 3.64 6.89 17.70
C ALA A 248 4.08 7.58 16.38
N ALA A 249 3.20 8.34 15.73
CA ALA A 249 3.55 9.17 14.57
C ALA A 249 4.59 10.25 14.93
N SER A 250 4.42 10.91 16.09
CA SER A 250 5.40 11.88 16.61
C SER A 250 6.77 11.25 16.93
N LEU A 251 6.78 9.99 17.38
CA LEU A 251 8.00 9.21 17.62
C LEU A 251 8.74 8.93 16.30
N ALA A 252 8.03 8.62 15.21
CA ALA A 252 8.61 8.45 13.88
C ALA A 252 9.35 9.71 13.41
N LEU A 253 8.72 10.89 13.56
CA LEU A 253 9.35 12.17 13.25
C LEU A 253 10.62 12.40 14.09
N THR A 254 10.61 12.00 15.35
CA THR A 254 11.77 12.11 16.25
C THR A 254 12.92 11.19 15.83
N LEU A 255 12.62 9.96 15.38
CA LEU A 255 13.59 9.03 14.81
C LEU A 255 14.27 9.62 13.57
N VAL A 256 13.49 10.11 12.59
CA VAL A 256 14.05 10.69 11.37
C VAL A 256 14.88 11.94 11.67
N LYS A 257 14.41 12.83 12.55
CA LYS A 257 15.20 13.98 13.01
C LYS A 257 16.53 13.56 13.64
N SER A 258 16.55 12.44 14.35
CA SER A 258 17.77 11.91 14.98
C SER A 258 18.74 11.31 13.96
N PHE A 259 18.24 10.69 12.88
CA PHE A 259 19.07 10.22 11.78
C PHE A 259 19.65 11.37 10.94
N ARG A 260 18.82 12.39 10.68
CA ARG A 260 19.16 13.56 9.86
C ARG A 260 20.10 14.55 10.58
N GLY A 261 19.86 14.77 11.87
CA GLY A 261 20.51 15.84 12.62
C GLY A 261 20.01 17.24 12.25
N PRO A 262 20.51 18.30 12.93
CA PRO A 262 20.02 19.67 12.81
C PRO A 262 20.18 20.27 11.40
N HIS A 263 21.17 19.81 10.63
CA HIS A 263 21.49 20.34 9.31
C HIS A 263 21.57 19.28 8.20
N ALA A 264 20.92 18.12 8.39
CA ALA A 264 21.05 16.99 7.46
C ALA A 264 22.50 16.52 7.28
N ASP A 265 23.32 16.74 8.31
CA ASP A 265 24.77 16.63 8.26
C ASP A 265 25.30 15.45 9.07
N GLU A 266 24.42 14.70 9.72
CA GLU A 266 24.77 13.48 10.42
C GLU A 266 25.34 12.44 9.45
N PRO A 267 26.43 11.72 9.83
CA PRO A 267 27.08 10.75 8.95
C PRO A 267 26.14 9.67 8.42
N MET A 268 25.14 9.28 9.20
CA MET A 268 24.14 8.29 8.80
C MET A 268 23.29 8.80 7.63
N TRP A 269 22.78 10.02 7.73
CA TRP A 269 21.97 10.63 6.68
C TRP A 269 22.75 10.86 5.40
N ARG A 270 23.99 11.35 5.51
CA ARG A 270 24.89 11.49 4.34
C ARG A 270 25.15 10.15 3.64
N ALA A 271 25.31 9.07 4.41
CA ALA A 271 25.49 7.74 3.83
C ALA A 271 24.24 7.27 3.06
N ILE A 272 23.04 7.56 3.57
CA ILE A 272 21.78 7.30 2.84
C ILE A 272 21.73 8.12 1.55
N GLN A 273 21.99 9.42 1.62
CA GLN A 273 22.00 10.31 0.45
C GLN A 273 22.98 9.86 -0.63
N ASN A 274 24.22 9.51 -0.23
CA ASN A 274 25.23 9.02 -1.15
C ASN A 274 24.83 7.70 -1.81
N THR A 275 24.18 6.81 -1.06
CA THR A 275 23.72 5.50 -1.59
C THR A 275 22.57 5.69 -2.59
N CYS A 276 21.72 6.68 -2.37
CA CYS A 276 20.68 7.08 -3.33
C CYS A 276 21.21 7.89 -4.53
N GLY A 277 22.53 8.17 -4.62
CA GLY A 277 23.12 8.93 -5.73
C GLY A 277 22.77 10.43 -5.74
N MET A 278 22.62 11.03 -4.55
CA MET A 278 22.07 12.39 -4.39
C MET A 278 23.18 13.40 -4.09
N ASP A 279 23.65 14.13 -5.11
CA ASP A 279 24.75 15.10 -5.00
C ASP A 279 24.30 16.55 -4.64
N ASP A 280 23.39 16.74 -3.68
CA ASP A 280 23.08 18.05 -3.03
C ASP A 280 22.00 18.96 -3.69
N VAL A 281 20.76 18.45 -3.85
CA VAL A 281 19.57 19.27 -4.18
C VAL A 281 18.60 19.27 -2.99
N GLY A 282 18.50 20.40 -2.28
CA GLY A 282 17.78 20.51 -1.00
C GLY A 282 16.32 20.02 -1.00
N ASP A 283 15.58 20.19 -2.09
CA ASP A 283 14.17 19.76 -2.20
C ASP A 283 14.04 18.23 -2.20
N MET A 284 14.98 17.56 -2.86
CA MET A 284 15.00 16.11 -3.01
C MET A 284 15.36 15.41 -1.68
N CYS A 285 16.23 16.05 -0.88
CA CYS A 285 16.54 15.63 0.49
C CYS A 285 15.34 15.77 1.44
N ASN A 286 14.55 16.83 1.29
CA ASN A 286 13.32 17.00 2.06
C ASN A 286 12.26 15.95 1.65
N GLY A 287 12.18 15.62 0.37
CA GLY A 287 11.33 14.54 -0.15
C GLY A 287 11.65 13.19 0.50
N LEU A 288 12.91 12.75 0.48
CA LEU A 288 13.32 11.48 1.11
C LEU A 288 13.06 11.45 2.62
N SER A 289 13.30 12.58 3.31
CA SER A 289 12.97 12.69 4.72
C SER A 289 11.47 12.54 4.96
N GLY A 290 10.63 13.10 4.09
CA GLY A 290 9.17 12.94 4.15
C GLY A 290 8.75 11.48 3.98
N VAL A 291 9.25 10.81 2.94
CA VAL A 291 8.97 9.38 2.69
C VAL A 291 9.38 8.51 3.88
N LEU A 292 10.55 8.77 4.47
CA LEU A 292 10.99 8.02 5.65
C LEU A 292 10.10 8.30 6.87
N VAL A 293 9.66 9.55 7.08
CA VAL A 293 8.73 9.87 8.16
C VAL A 293 7.41 9.12 7.96
N ASP A 294 6.83 9.18 6.76
CA ASP A 294 5.55 8.55 6.44
C ASP A 294 5.65 7.02 6.66
N GLN A 295 6.73 6.37 6.19
CA GLN A 295 6.92 4.93 6.39
C GLN A 295 7.14 4.55 7.86
N LEU A 296 8.00 5.28 8.58
CA LEU A 296 8.22 4.98 10.01
C LEU A 296 6.96 5.26 10.83
N ALA A 297 6.17 6.28 10.46
CA ALA A 297 4.87 6.54 11.08
C ALA A 297 3.91 5.40 10.80
N ALA A 298 3.78 4.94 9.54
CA ALA A 298 2.94 3.81 9.19
C ALA A 298 3.29 2.56 10.02
N ILE A 299 4.58 2.22 10.15
CA ILE A 299 5.05 1.09 10.96
C ILE A 299 4.67 1.25 12.43
N LEU A 300 5.00 2.41 13.04
CA LEU A 300 4.81 2.61 14.48
C LEU A 300 3.33 2.77 14.85
N VAL A 301 2.54 3.46 14.03
CA VAL A 301 1.10 3.62 14.24
C VAL A 301 0.37 2.29 14.05
N ALA A 302 0.68 1.54 12.98
CA ALA A 302 0.13 0.19 12.79
C ALA A 302 0.46 -0.74 13.97
N SER A 303 1.61 -0.55 14.62
CA SER A 303 1.98 -1.30 15.81
C SER A 303 1.10 -1.01 17.04
N THR A 304 0.48 0.17 17.13
CA THR A 304 -0.45 0.50 18.22
C THR A 304 -1.79 -0.24 18.12
N VAL A 305 -2.10 -0.76 16.93
CA VAL A 305 -3.34 -1.46 16.57
C VAL A 305 -3.08 -2.80 15.88
N ALA A 306 -1.91 -3.41 16.12
CA ALA A 306 -1.52 -4.64 15.42
C ALA A 306 -2.47 -5.82 15.68
N ASP A 307 -3.24 -5.79 16.76
CA ASP A 307 -4.32 -6.73 17.11
C ASP A 307 -5.63 -6.52 16.31
N GLN A 308 -5.73 -5.43 15.56
CA GLN A 308 -6.90 -5.04 14.78
C GLN A 308 -6.64 -5.04 13.26
N LEU A 309 -5.39 -5.20 12.84
CA LEU A 309 -5.03 -5.25 11.43
C LEU A 309 -5.47 -6.60 10.84
N ASP A 310 -6.11 -6.55 9.67
CA ASP A 310 -6.20 -7.74 8.82
C ASP A 310 -4.82 -8.12 8.26
N ASP A 311 -4.72 -9.33 7.71
CA ASP A 311 -3.45 -9.85 7.19
C ASP A 311 -2.90 -8.94 6.08
N SER A 312 -3.74 -8.48 5.15
CA SER A 312 -3.30 -7.62 4.04
C SER A 312 -2.67 -6.32 4.53
N THR A 313 -3.32 -5.62 5.48
CA THR A 313 -2.84 -4.35 6.03
C THR A 313 -1.60 -4.58 6.88
N ARG A 314 -1.55 -5.68 7.64
CA ARG A 314 -0.36 -6.07 8.43
C ARG A 314 0.85 -6.28 7.51
N LEU A 315 0.66 -7.02 6.41
CA LEU A 315 1.73 -7.30 5.45
C LEU A 315 2.21 -6.03 4.77
N ALA A 316 1.29 -5.15 4.34
CA ALA A 316 1.65 -3.89 3.72
C ALA A 316 2.36 -2.93 4.68
N ALA A 317 1.93 -2.85 5.95
CA ALA A 317 2.53 -1.98 6.95
C ALA A 317 3.97 -2.37 7.30
N PHE A 318 4.24 -3.67 7.42
CA PHE A 318 5.49 -4.18 7.97
C PHE A 318 6.45 -4.72 6.91
N GLY A 319 5.93 -4.99 5.72
CA GLY A 319 6.65 -5.58 4.61
C GLY A 319 7.90 -4.81 4.18
N PRO A 320 7.83 -3.49 3.93
CA PRO A 320 9.01 -2.70 3.57
C PRO A 320 10.13 -2.78 4.62
N TRP A 321 9.79 -2.77 5.91
CA TRP A 321 10.74 -2.88 7.01
C TRP A 321 11.37 -4.27 7.11
N SER A 322 10.53 -5.30 7.11
CA SER A 322 10.98 -6.68 7.24
C SER A 322 11.84 -7.09 6.03
N SER A 323 11.45 -6.67 4.81
CA SER A 323 12.23 -6.92 3.58
C SER A 323 13.57 -6.20 3.57
N ALA A 324 13.67 -5.01 4.19
CA ALA A 324 14.94 -4.29 4.31
C ALA A 324 15.92 -4.95 5.31
N HIS A 325 15.42 -5.85 6.19
CA HIS A 325 16.27 -6.60 7.12
C HIS A 325 16.80 -7.90 6.52
N THR A 326 16.07 -8.48 5.57
CA THR A 326 16.43 -9.72 4.90
C THR A 326 17.23 -9.40 3.64
N SER A 327 18.56 -9.34 3.75
CA SER A 327 19.44 -9.07 2.60
C SER A 327 19.30 -10.07 1.43
N SER A 328 18.63 -11.21 1.66
CA SER A 328 18.45 -12.30 0.72
C SER A 328 17.03 -12.46 0.17
N SER A 329 16.02 -11.70 0.66
CA SER A 329 14.63 -11.90 0.22
C SER A 329 13.78 -10.63 0.32
N MET A 330 12.85 -10.45 -0.63
CA MET A 330 11.76 -9.48 -0.56
C MET A 330 10.50 -10.04 0.13
N ALA A 331 10.46 -11.35 0.40
CA ALA A 331 9.48 -11.97 1.29
C ALA A 331 10.21 -12.45 2.55
N PRO A 332 10.12 -11.69 3.65
CA PRO A 332 10.94 -11.91 4.83
C PRO A 332 10.49 -13.12 5.66
N GLU A 333 9.21 -13.48 5.59
CA GLU A 333 8.59 -14.54 6.39
C GLU A 333 7.54 -15.31 5.57
N GLU A 334 7.11 -16.46 6.07
CA GLU A 334 6.12 -17.34 5.45
C GLU A 334 4.83 -16.60 5.06
N ALA A 335 4.41 -15.62 5.88
CA ALA A 335 3.20 -14.83 5.64
C ALA A 335 3.26 -13.92 4.40
N TRP A 336 4.43 -13.70 3.80
CA TRP A 336 4.60 -12.94 2.55
C TRP A 336 4.74 -13.83 1.32
N LEU A 337 4.86 -15.15 1.49
CA LEU A 337 5.05 -16.06 0.38
C LEU A 337 3.77 -16.17 -0.45
N ALA A 338 3.94 -16.24 -1.76
CA ALA A 338 2.86 -16.57 -2.68
C ALA A 338 2.32 -17.99 -2.37
N PRO A 339 1.07 -18.29 -2.73
CA PRO A 339 0.50 -19.63 -2.59
C PRO A 339 1.38 -20.71 -3.26
N GLU A 340 1.40 -21.91 -2.70
CA GLU A 340 2.32 -23.00 -3.13
C GLU A 340 2.22 -23.32 -4.63
N HIS A 341 1.01 -23.32 -5.20
CA HIS A 341 0.81 -23.56 -6.64
C HIS A 341 1.42 -22.46 -7.54
N ILE A 342 1.54 -21.23 -7.05
CA ILE A 342 2.24 -20.14 -7.75
C ILE A 342 3.75 -20.39 -7.70
N LEU A 343 4.26 -20.75 -6.52
CA LEU A 343 5.67 -21.08 -6.34
C LEU A 343 6.09 -22.28 -7.20
N ASP A 344 5.25 -23.30 -7.31
CA ASP A 344 5.46 -24.46 -8.18
C ASP A 344 5.50 -24.05 -9.66
N THR A 345 4.63 -23.15 -10.08
CA THR A 345 4.62 -22.62 -11.46
C THR A 345 5.95 -21.96 -11.81
N VAL A 346 6.46 -21.08 -10.95
CA VAL A 346 7.76 -20.43 -11.16
C VAL A 346 8.91 -21.42 -11.08
N ARG A 347 8.85 -22.40 -10.17
CA ARG A 347 9.85 -23.47 -10.07
C ARG A 347 9.93 -24.27 -11.37
N MET A 348 8.80 -24.60 -11.97
CA MET A 348 8.75 -25.33 -13.24
C MET A 348 9.34 -24.53 -14.41
N GLN A 349 9.18 -23.21 -14.44
CA GLN A 349 9.77 -22.38 -15.50
C GLN A 349 11.30 -22.41 -15.49
N LEU A 350 11.92 -22.60 -14.32
CA LEU A 350 13.37 -22.66 -14.16
C LEU A 350 13.91 -24.09 -14.09
N ASP A 351 13.05 -25.10 -14.23
CA ASP A 351 13.51 -26.48 -14.21
C ASP A 351 14.29 -26.81 -15.48
N GLY A 352 15.49 -27.34 -15.33
CA GLY A 352 16.38 -27.68 -16.44
C GLY A 352 17.25 -26.55 -16.99
N ALA A 353 17.11 -25.31 -16.49
CA ALA A 353 17.95 -24.19 -16.95
C ALA A 353 19.42 -24.35 -16.51
N ASP A 354 20.36 -24.02 -17.40
CA ASP A 354 21.80 -24.18 -17.21
C ASP A 354 22.54 -22.89 -16.77
N TRP A 355 23.88 -22.92 -16.79
CA TRP A 355 24.72 -21.79 -16.36
C TRP A 355 24.58 -20.56 -17.25
N ASP A 356 24.59 -20.77 -18.57
CA ASP A 356 24.60 -19.68 -19.54
C ASP A 356 23.21 -19.02 -19.57
N GLU A 357 22.16 -19.83 -19.43
CA GLU A 357 20.78 -19.38 -19.28
C GLU A 357 20.55 -18.58 -18.00
N LEU A 358 21.13 -18.99 -16.87
CA LEU A 358 21.05 -18.22 -15.62
C LEU A 358 21.79 -16.88 -15.72
N ASP A 359 22.99 -16.85 -16.31
CA ASP A 359 23.75 -15.61 -16.49
C ASP A 359 23.00 -14.65 -17.42
N TYR A 360 22.35 -15.16 -18.48
CA TYR A 360 21.48 -14.40 -19.34
C TYR A 360 20.26 -13.85 -18.57
N LEU A 361 19.57 -14.69 -17.80
CA LEU A 361 18.40 -14.29 -17.02
C LEU A 361 18.74 -13.14 -16.07
N ILE A 362 19.87 -13.24 -15.36
CA ILE A 362 20.33 -12.18 -14.46
C ILE A 362 20.65 -10.90 -15.24
N ALA A 363 21.31 -11.00 -16.39
CA ALA A 363 21.61 -9.84 -17.24
C ALA A 363 20.33 -9.15 -17.72
N ALA A 364 19.35 -9.92 -18.22
CA ALA A 364 18.05 -9.41 -18.63
C ALA A 364 17.27 -8.77 -17.46
N TRP A 365 17.33 -9.38 -16.28
CA TRP A 365 16.71 -8.81 -15.07
C TRP A 365 17.38 -7.48 -14.67
N LEU A 366 18.71 -7.38 -14.76
CA LEU A 366 19.44 -6.14 -14.47
C LEU A 366 19.02 -4.98 -15.38
N GLU A 367 18.61 -5.25 -16.61
CA GLU A 367 18.06 -4.23 -17.51
C GLU A 367 16.63 -3.86 -17.11
N LEU A 368 15.76 -4.86 -16.89
CA LEU A 368 14.35 -4.65 -16.56
C LEU A 368 14.11 -4.02 -15.17
N ARG A 369 14.96 -4.31 -14.17
CA ARG A 369 14.74 -3.92 -12.76
C ARG A 369 14.72 -2.41 -12.49
N THR A 370 15.12 -1.61 -13.47
CA THR A 370 15.11 -0.14 -13.40
C THR A 370 13.83 0.48 -13.98
N THR A 371 12.95 -0.34 -14.55
CA THR A 371 11.70 0.11 -15.16
C THR A 371 10.60 0.36 -14.12
N PRO A 372 9.60 1.20 -14.43
CA PRO A 372 8.42 1.40 -13.57
C PRO A 372 7.63 0.11 -13.31
N LEU A 373 7.59 -0.80 -14.29
CA LEU A 373 6.92 -2.09 -14.14
C LEU A 373 7.60 -2.95 -13.06
N ALA A 374 8.93 -3.04 -13.08
CA ALA A 374 9.68 -3.77 -12.06
C ALA A 374 9.49 -3.14 -10.67
N ALA A 375 9.52 -1.80 -10.56
CA ALA A 375 9.24 -1.11 -9.30
C ALA A 375 7.86 -1.48 -8.74
N ARG A 376 6.81 -1.48 -9.59
CA ARG A 376 5.46 -1.91 -9.22
C ARG A 376 5.41 -3.36 -8.75
N LEU A 377 6.08 -4.28 -9.45
CA LEU A 377 6.12 -5.70 -9.06
C LEU A 377 6.86 -5.93 -7.75
N ARG A 378 7.97 -5.22 -7.51
CA ARG A 378 8.67 -5.25 -6.21
C ARG A 378 7.79 -4.70 -5.09
N GLY A 379 7.07 -3.61 -5.34
CA GLY A 379 6.10 -3.04 -4.41
C GLY A 379 5.03 -4.05 -4.00
N LEU A 380 4.49 -4.79 -4.96
CA LEU A 380 3.48 -5.83 -4.71
C LEU A 380 4.06 -6.98 -3.89
N ALA A 381 5.28 -7.43 -4.23
CA ALA A 381 5.97 -8.50 -3.52
C ALA A 381 6.23 -8.16 -2.05
N VAL A 382 6.62 -6.91 -1.75
CA VAL A 382 6.89 -6.51 -0.36
C VAL A 382 5.63 -6.21 0.45
N THR A 383 4.49 -5.92 -0.18
CA THR A 383 3.26 -5.48 0.52
C THR A 383 2.19 -6.56 0.69
N GLY A 384 2.42 -7.81 0.28
CA GLY A 384 1.47 -8.90 0.56
C GLY A 384 1.97 -10.31 0.25
N GLN A 385 1.04 -11.26 0.21
CA GLN A 385 1.26 -12.71 -0.03
C GLN A 385 1.61 -12.99 -1.51
N ARG A 386 2.73 -12.44 -1.96
CA ARG A 386 3.10 -12.36 -3.37
C ARG A 386 4.57 -12.63 -3.64
N GLY A 387 5.40 -12.65 -2.60
CA GLY A 387 6.83 -12.85 -2.77
C GLY A 387 7.21 -14.32 -2.89
N CYS A 388 8.51 -14.54 -2.99
CA CYS A 388 9.12 -15.84 -3.17
C CYS A 388 10.14 -16.07 -2.04
N PRO A 389 10.32 -17.30 -1.53
CA PRO A 389 11.44 -17.56 -0.63
C PRO A 389 12.78 -17.35 -1.37
N PRO A 390 13.91 -17.29 -0.65
CA PRO A 390 15.23 -17.18 -1.26
C PRO A 390 15.41 -18.22 -2.39
N ALA A 391 16.04 -17.84 -3.50
CA ALA A 391 16.17 -18.69 -4.67
C ALA A 391 16.86 -20.03 -4.35
N SER A 392 17.87 -20.01 -3.48
CA SER A 392 18.54 -21.21 -2.96
C SER A 392 17.60 -22.17 -2.23
N GLU A 393 16.53 -21.67 -1.62
CA GLU A 393 15.54 -22.44 -0.89
C GLU A 393 14.43 -22.95 -1.82
N LEU A 394 13.88 -22.08 -2.69
CA LEU A 394 12.85 -22.48 -3.67
C LEU A 394 13.37 -23.58 -4.61
N LEU A 395 14.62 -23.44 -5.03
CA LEU A 395 15.26 -24.25 -6.07
C LEU A 395 16.31 -25.21 -5.50
N ALA A 396 16.21 -25.56 -4.21
CA ALA A 396 17.23 -26.33 -3.48
C ALA A 396 17.65 -27.66 -4.14
N GLY A 397 16.78 -28.28 -4.93
CA GLY A 397 17.06 -29.52 -5.68
C GLY A 397 17.68 -29.32 -7.05
N SER A 398 17.82 -28.07 -7.51
CA SER A 398 18.29 -27.73 -8.85
C SER A 398 19.73 -27.25 -8.85
N PHE A 399 20.33 -27.25 -10.04
CA PHE A 399 21.64 -26.69 -10.27
C PHE A 399 21.72 -25.19 -9.89
N ILE A 400 20.68 -24.42 -10.27
CA ILE A 400 20.57 -22.98 -10.05
C ILE A 400 20.52 -22.65 -8.56
N GLY A 401 19.69 -23.36 -7.79
CA GLY A 401 19.57 -23.14 -6.34
C GLY A 401 20.88 -23.39 -5.59
N VAL A 402 21.65 -24.41 -5.99
CA VAL A 402 22.99 -24.65 -5.44
C VAL A 402 23.90 -23.47 -5.70
N ARG A 403 23.96 -22.93 -6.93
CA ARG A 403 24.79 -21.76 -7.24
C ARG A 403 24.37 -20.53 -6.43
N ALA A 404 23.07 -20.27 -6.36
CA ALA A 404 22.50 -19.15 -5.63
C ALA A 404 22.94 -19.20 -4.14
N SER A 405 22.97 -20.40 -3.54
CA SER A 405 23.49 -20.59 -2.17
C SER A 405 24.98 -20.24 -1.96
N PHE A 406 25.79 -20.21 -3.03
CA PHE A 406 27.23 -19.93 -2.97
C PHE A 406 27.61 -18.51 -3.42
N VAL A 407 26.75 -17.84 -4.19
CA VAL A 407 27.06 -16.53 -4.80
C VAL A 407 25.98 -15.52 -4.42
N ALA A 408 26.30 -14.64 -3.47
CA ALA A 408 25.35 -13.69 -2.88
C ALA A 408 24.64 -12.80 -3.92
N ASP A 409 25.34 -12.32 -4.94
CA ASP A 409 24.74 -11.49 -5.99
C ASP A 409 23.74 -12.30 -6.83
N VAL A 410 24.05 -13.57 -7.12
CA VAL A 410 23.14 -14.47 -7.85
C VAL A 410 21.89 -14.73 -7.01
N GLU A 411 22.05 -15.03 -5.71
CA GLU A 411 20.92 -15.19 -4.79
C GLU A 411 20.03 -13.95 -4.80
N PHE A 412 20.62 -12.77 -4.67
CA PHE A 412 19.89 -11.52 -4.60
C PHE A 412 19.10 -11.23 -5.88
N TYR A 413 19.75 -11.24 -7.05
CA TYR A 413 19.09 -10.89 -8.30
C TYR A 413 18.07 -11.94 -8.74
N LEU A 414 18.37 -13.22 -8.54
CA LEU A 414 17.44 -14.28 -8.87
C LEU A 414 16.21 -14.23 -7.95
N THR A 415 16.41 -14.03 -6.64
CA THR A 415 15.27 -13.90 -5.70
C THR A 415 14.43 -12.66 -6.01
N GLU A 416 15.06 -11.54 -6.40
CA GLU A 416 14.36 -10.33 -6.82
C GLU A 416 13.46 -10.58 -8.05
N PHE A 417 14.02 -11.24 -9.08
CA PHE A 417 13.26 -11.67 -10.27
C PHE A 417 12.10 -12.61 -9.90
N LEU A 418 12.36 -13.65 -9.10
CA LEU A 418 11.38 -14.63 -8.69
C LEU A 418 10.19 -13.99 -7.96
N CYS A 419 10.47 -13.08 -7.02
CA CYS A 419 9.42 -12.33 -6.32
C CYS A 419 8.58 -11.47 -7.26
N CYS A 420 9.17 -10.89 -8.31
CA CYS A 420 8.43 -10.11 -9.30
C CYS A 420 7.56 -11.01 -10.18
N ALA A 421 8.07 -12.19 -10.57
CA ALA A 421 7.32 -13.19 -11.33
C ALA A 421 6.13 -13.73 -10.51
N THR A 422 6.34 -14.08 -9.24
CA THR A 422 5.25 -14.53 -8.35
C THR A 422 4.22 -13.42 -8.10
N ALA A 423 4.67 -12.17 -7.91
CA ALA A 423 3.75 -11.04 -7.77
C ALA A 423 2.90 -10.82 -9.02
N LEU A 424 3.49 -10.93 -10.22
CA LEU A 424 2.76 -10.81 -11.48
C LEU A 424 1.75 -11.96 -11.68
N LEU A 425 2.10 -13.18 -11.27
CA LEU A 425 1.20 -14.34 -11.32
C LEU A 425 0.00 -14.17 -10.38
N VAL A 426 0.24 -13.77 -9.12
CA VAL A 426 -0.82 -13.56 -8.12
C VAL A 426 -1.74 -12.42 -8.55
N GLU A 427 -1.18 -11.32 -9.05
CA GLU A 427 -1.92 -10.11 -9.41
C GLU A 427 -2.27 -10.06 -10.90
N ARG A 428 -2.29 -11.19 -11.61
CA ARG A 428 -2.41 -11.22 -13.07
C ARG A 428 -3.59 -10.39 -13.59
N ALA A 429 -4.74 -10.39 -12.90
CA ALA A 429 -5.91 -9.61 -13.26
C ALA A 429 -5.69 -8.08 -13.26
N SER A 430 -4.71 -7.60 -12.49
CA SER A 430 -4.35 -6.19 -12.31
C SER A 430 -3.37 -5.67 -13.39
N PHE A 431 -2.96 -6.53 -14.35
CA PHE A 431 -2.02 -6.22 -15.42
C PHE A 431 -2.63 -6.47 -16.80
N ASN A 432 -2.37 -5.56 -17.74
CA ASN A 432 -2.81 -5.74 -19.11
C ASN A 432 -1.82 -6.64 -19.90
N ALA A 433 -2.19 -7.04 -21.12
CA ALA A 433 -1.34 -7.89 -21.94
C ALA A 433 0.00 -7.24 -22.33
N HIS A 434 0.03 -5.90 -22.46
CA HIS A 434 1.25 -5.17 -22.74
C HIS A 434 2.23 -5.21 -21.56
N ASP A 435 1.74 -5.07 -20.32
CA ASP A 435 2.57 -5.17 -19.12
C ASP A 435 3.19 -6.57 -19.00
N VAL A 436 2.39 -7.62 -19.23
CA VAL A 436 2.87 -9.01 -19.19
C VAL A 436 3.92 -9.25 -20.27
N HIS A 437 3.66 -8.81 -21.51
CA HIS A 437 4.63 -8.94 -22.58
C HIS A 437 5.91 -8.16 -22.29
N ALA A 438 5.82 -6.94 -21.78
CA ALA A 438 6.97 -6.12 -21.40
C ALA A 438 7.81 -6.76 -20.27
N PHE A 439 7.18 -7.51 -19.37
CA PHE A 439 7.89 -8.31 -18.38
C PHE A 439 8.59 -9.51 -19.01
N CYS A 440 7.95 -10.23 -19.93
CA CYS A 440 8.45 -11.49 -20.49
C CYS A 440 9.49 -11.32 -21.62
N ASP A 441 9.37 -10.26 -22.43
CA ASP A 441 10.18 -10.05 -23.64
C ASP A 441 11.69 -10.18 -23.40
N PRO A 442 12.28 -9.60 -22.32
CA PRO A 442 13.71 -9.76 -22.03
C PRO A 442 14.14 -11.20 -21.73
N PHE A 443 13.21 -12.08 -21.38
CA PHE A 443 13.49 -13.45 -20.94
C PHE A 443 13.12 -14.50 -21.99
N TRP A 444 12.56 -14.11 -23.15
CA TRP A 444 12.03 -15.02 -24.16
C TRP A 444 13.01 -16.14 -24.57
N GLU A 445 14.32 -15.84 -24.65
CA GLU A 445 15.33 -16.81 -25.07
C GLU A 445 15.57 -17.92 -24.03
N VAL A 446 15.32 -17.65 -22.75
CA VAL A 446 15.58 -18.57 -21.63
C VAL A 446 14.29 -19.16 -21.07
N LEU A 447 13.22 -18.37 -21.03
CA LEU A 447 11.93 -18.73 -20.47
C LEU A 447 10.81 -18.53 -21.51
N PRO A 448 10.83 -19.25 -22.64
CA PRO A 448 9.87 -19.04 -23.74
C PRO A 448 8.42 -19.35 -23.34
N GLU A 449 8.21 -20.15 -22.28
CA GLU A 449 6.88 -20.51 -21.78
C GLU A 449 6.36 -19.55 -20.69
N LEU A 450 7.17 -18.58 -20.25
CA LEU A 450 6.80 -17.68 -19.15
C LEU A 450 5.55 -16.85 -19.46
N GLU A 451 5.48 -16.28 -20.67
CA GLU A 451 4.31 -15.50 -21.09
C GLU A 451 3.05 -16.38 -21.16
N PHE A 452 3.19 -17.64 -21.58
CA PHE A 452 2.08 -18.59 -21.59
C PHE A 452 1.66 -18.95 -20.16
N ALA A 453 2.59 -19.21 -19.25
CA ALA A 453 2.31 -19.49 -17.84
C ALA A 453 1.59 -18.32 -17.16
N LEU A 454 2.00 -17.08 -17.44
CA LEU A 454 1.40 -15.86 -16.92
C LEU A 454 0.00 -15.57 -17.49
N ASN A 455 -0.29 -16.00 -18.71
CA ASN A 455 -1.60 -15.82 -19.33
C ASN A 455 -2.55 -17.02 -19.17
N SER A 456 -2.02 -18.15 -18.72
CA SER A 456 -2.84 -19.31 -18.43
C SER A 456 -3.67 -19.06 -17.19
N PRO A 457 -4.98 -19.39 -17.20
CA PRO A 457 -5.78 -19.32 -16.00
C PRO A 457 -5.14 -20.28 -14.99
N ILE A 458 -4.55 -19.70 -13.95
CA ILE A 458 -4.16 -20.45 -12.77
C ILE A 458 -5.48 -20.90 -12.18
N ALA A 459 -5.80 -22.18 -12.36
CA ALA A 459 -7.07 -22.72 -11.92
C ALA A 459 -7.24 -22.34 -10.43
N GLU A 460 -8.28 -21.59 -10.12
CA GLU A 460 -8.74 -21.33 -8.75
C GLU A 460 -9.12 -22.69 -8.14
N GLN A 461 -8.13 -23.47 -7.71
CA GLN A 461 -8.37 -24.66 -6.92
C GLN A 461 -8.58 -24.20 -5.48
N ALA A 462 -9.84 -23.83 -5.23
CA ALA A 462 -10.52 -23.80 -3.93
C ALA A 462 -9.72 -23.23 -2.75
N ALA A 463 -9.98 -21.95 -2.44
CA ALA A 463 -10.05 -21.52 -1.04
C ALA A 463 -11.37 -22.02 -0.42
#